data_AF-A0A2V6BC95-F1
#
_entry.id   AF-A0A2V6BC95-F1
#
_cell.length_a   1.000
_cell.length_b   1.000
_cell.length_c   1.000
_cell.angle_alpha   90.00
_cell.angle_beta   90.00
_cell.angle_gamma   90.00
#
_symmetry.space_group_name_H-M   'P 1'
#
loop_
_entity.id
_entity.type
_entity.pdbx_description
1 polymer ?
#
loop_
_entity_poly.entity_id
_entity_poly.type
_entity_poly.pdbx_seq_one_letter_code
_entity_poly.pdbx_strand_id
1 'polypeptide(L)' 'MKITRALISVSDKTGIASFARALERQGVDIISTGGTADLL' A
#
# COMPACT_ATOMS: atom_id res chain seq x y z
N MET A 1 16.57 -2.96 -11.05
CA MET A 1 16.22 -1.96 -10.02
C MET A 1 15.16 -2.55 -9.11
N LYS A 2 15.20 -2.26 -7.81
CA LYS A 2 14.19 -2.70 -6.82
C LYS A 2 13.28 -1.52 -6.48
N ILE A 3 11.97 -1.76 -6.36
CA ILE A 3 11.02 -0.75 -5.85
C ILE A 3 11.27 -0.60 -4.34
N THR A 4 11.41 0.64 -3.88
CA THR A 4 11.63 0.97 -2.47
C THR A 4 10.48 1.74 -1.84
N ARG A 5 9.60 2.36 -2.64
CA ARG A 5 8.47 3.15 -2.17
C ARG A 5 7.28 3.07 -3.11
N ALA A 6 6.07 3.02 -2.58
CA ALA A 6 4.81 2.96 -3.34
C ALA A 6 3.78 3.97 -2.80
N LEU A 7 3.05 4.62 -3.70
CA LEU A 7 1.85 5.39 -3.39
C LEU A 7 0.62 4.54 -3.69
N ILE A 8 -0.26 4.33 -2.70
CA ILE A 8 -1.50 3.59 -2.86
C ILE A 8 -2.69 4.51 -2.61
N SER A 9 -3.50 4.73 -3.64
CA SER A 9 -4.75 5.48 -3.56
C SER A 9 -5.77 4.84 -4.48
N VAL A 10 -6.74 4.15 -3.91
CA VAL A 10 -7.69 3.31 -4.65
C VAL A 10 -9.12 3.55 -4.19
N SER A 11 -10.06 3.53 -5.13
CA SER A 11 -11.50 3.64 -4.83
C SER A 11 -12.01 2.33 -4.24
N ASP A 12 -11.82 1.22 -4.97
CA ASP A 12 -12.08 -0.13 -4.48
C ASP A 12 -10.90 -0.62 -3.63
N LYS A 13 -11.22 -1.05 -2.42
CA LYS A 13 -10.24 -1.45 -1.40
C LYS A 13 -10.20 -2.96 -1.20
N THR A 14 -10.92 -3.71 -2.04
CA THR A 14 -10.95 -5.18 -1.98
C THR A 14 -9.52 -5.73 -2.08
N GLY A 15 -9.06 -6.38 -1.01
CA GLY A 15 -7.74 -7.02 -0.94
C GLY A 15 -6.55 -6.06 -0.78
N ILE A 16 -6.74 -4.75 -0.62
CA ILE A 16 -5.59 -3.81 -0.61
C ILE A 16 -4.69 -3.96 0.62
N ALA A 17 -5.27 -4.33 1.77
CA ALA A 17 -4.51 -4.54 3.01
C ALA A 17 -3.51 -5.70 2.89
N SER A 18 -3.93 -6.84 2.32
CA SER A 18 -3.02 -7.99 2.15
C SER A 18 -1.92 -7.69 1.13
N PHE A 19 -2.24 -6.95 0.07
CA PHE A 19 -1.28 -6.45 -0.91
C PHE A 19 -0.25 -5.50 -0.28
N ALA A 20 -0.70 -4.50 0.48
CA ALA A 20 0.17 -3.55 1.17
C ALA A 20 1.12 -4.26 2.16
N ARG A 21 0.60 -5.19 2.97
CA ARG A 21 1.43 -6.00 3.88
C ARG A 21 2.48 -6.83 3.12
N ALA A 22 2.18 -7.30 1.91
CA ALA A 22 3.16 -8.02 1.10
C ALA A 22 4.29 -7.12 0.61
N LEU A 23 3.97 -5.87 0.23
CA LEU A 23 4.97 -4.88 -0.16
C LEU A 23 5.86 -4.47 1.02
N GLU A 24 5.28 -4.23 2.19
CA GLU A 24 6.03 -3.91 3.41
C GLU A 24 7.01 -5.03 3.78
N ARG A 25 6.59 -6.30 3.68
CA ARG A 25 7.48 -7.46 3.90
C ARG A 25 8.68 -7.50 2.94
N GLN A 26 8.57 -6.88 1.77
CA GLN A 26 9.67 -6.75 0.80
C GLN A 26 10.54 -5.52 1.05
N GLY A 27 10.24 -4.72 2.09
CA GLY A 27 10.93 -3.49 2.45
C GLY A 27 10.50 -2.29 1.58
N VAL A 28 9.26 -2.26 1.13
CA VAL A 28 8.69 -1.13 0.39
C VAL A 28 7.98 -0.20 1.37
N ASP A 29 8.36 1.08 1.37
CA ASP A 29 7.65 2.12 2.11
C ASP A 29 6.34 2.48 1.41
N ILE A 30 5.22 2.44 2.14
CA ILE A 30 3.92 2.80 1.59
C ILE A 30 3.52 4.21 2.04
N ILE A 31 3.09 5.03 1.08
CA ILE A 31 2.32 6.25 1.33
C ILE A 31 0.90 5.99 0.81
N SER A 32 -0.12 6.46 1.52
CA SER A 32 -1.49 6.47 1.03
C SER A 32 -2.21 7.74 1.49
N THR A 33 -3.44 7.95 1.00
CA THR A 33 -4.25 9.12 1.34
C THR A 33 -5.71 8.76 1.60
N GLY A 34 -6.42 9.65 2.30
CA GLY A 34 -7.86 9.54 2.57
C GLY A 34 -8.27 8.19 3.14
N GLY A 35 -9.42 7.67 2.71
CA GLY A 35 -9.92 6.38 3.18
C GLY A 35 -9.07 5.15 2.80
N THR A 36 -8.03 5.30 1.97
CA THR A 36 -7.02 4.24 1.78
C THR A 36 -6.01 4.25 2.92
N ALA A 37 -5.63 5.42 3.42
CA ALA A 37 -4.76 5.56 4.59
C ALA A 37 -5.43 5.06 5.88
N ASP A 38 -6.74 5.27 6.02
CA ASP A 38 -7.46 4.76 7.18
C ASP A 38 -7.52 3.22 7.24
N LEU A 39 -7.29 2.54 6.10
CA LEU A 39 -7.39 1.09 5.98
C LEU A 39 -6.04 0.35 6.08
N LEU A 40 -4.94 0.99 5.68
CA LEU A 40 -3.61 0.36 5.53
C LEU A 40 -2.73 0.56 6.76
#